data_AF-A0A820CJW8-F1
#
_entry.id   AF-A0A820CJW8-F1
#
_cell.length_a   1.000
_cell.length_b   1.000
_cell.length_c   1.000
_cell.angle_alpha   90.00
_cell.angle_beta   90.00
_cell.angle_gamma   90.00
#
_symmetry.space_group_name_H-M   'P 1'
#
loop_
_entity.id
_entity.type
_entity.pdbx_description
1 polymer ?
#
loop_
_entity_poly.entity_id
_entity_poly.type
_entity_poly.pdbx_seq_one_letter_code
_entity_poly.pdbx_strand_id
1 'polypeptide(L)'
;MSTLLGQKSPSHAHGFKMPRKLDIENALGKFDDNCTNSVFTKDSCQTFDSLPLPKKPSDWLPQYKEKGQTYMEFLQLSRTLHTKSSSHRKSIYLTVFGQIDNTIFDIDSLIDYTQRTMNLINGKSRIFNLRTRYSEKPKRSQICVTAILNLFKKIVSDDARYLIALTMYDPYSDDEDLFIAGLSMGNCRVGAFSLYRYDPYLTFNQSD
;
A
#
# COMPACT_ATOMS: atom_id res chain seq x y z
N MET A 1 30.95 -28.68 -16.39
CA MET A 1 31.15 -27.21 -16.28
C MET A 1 30.47 -26.57 -17.48
N SER A 2 29.27 -26.00 -17.29
CA SER A 2 28.53 -25.29 -18.33
C SER A 2 28.34 -23.86 -17.85
N THR A 3 28.97 -22.94 -18.56
CA THR A 3 28.98 -21.50 -18.28
C THR A 3 27.59 -20.93 -18.55
N LEU A 4 26.88 -20.50 -17.50
CA LEU A 4 25.65 -19.72 -17.63
C LEU A 4 26.01 -18.34 -18.18
N LEU A 5 25.68 -18.13 -19.45
CA LEU A 5 25.69 -16.83 -20.12
C LEU A 5 24.88 -15.83 -19.30
N GLY A 6 25.53 -14.71 -18.95
CA GLY A 6 24.94 -13.62 -18.20
C GLY A 6 23.68 -13.09 -18.88
N GLN A 7 22.53 -13.37 -18.29
CA GLN A 7 21.30 -12.67 -18.62
C GLN A 7 21.47 -11.22 -18.16
N LYS A 8 21.63 -10.29 -19.12
CA LYS A 8 21.48 -8.86 -18.85
C LYS A 8 20.08 -8.65 -18.28
N SER A 9 20.00 -8.13 -17.06
CA SER A 9 18.75 -7.65 -16.49
C SER A 9 18.10 -6.67 -17.46
N PRO A 10 16.82 -6.85 -17.83
CA PRO A 10 16.15 -5.92 -18.74
C PRO A 10 16.18 -4.51 -18.13
N SER A 11 16.43 -3.49 -18.97
CA SER A 11 16.36 -2.10 -18.53
C SER A 11 14.93 -1.82 -18.08
N HIS A 12 14.74 -1.55 -16.79
CA HIS A 12 13.44 -1.24 -16.22
C HIS A 12 12.83 -0.03 -16.96
N ALA A 13 11.53 -0.11 -17.27
CA ALA A 13 10.75 0.94 -17.95
C ALA A 13 11.09 1.25 -19.43
N HIS A 14 11.67 0.30 -20.18
CA HIS A 14 11.87 0.49 -21.64
C HIS A 14 10.54 0.77 -22.38
N GLY A 15 10.41 1.98 -22.91
CA GLY A 15 9.22 2.46 -23.62
C GLY A 15 8.16 3.12 -22.74
N PHE A 16 8.40 3.32 -21.44
CA PHE A 16 7.54 4.18 -20.63
C PHE A 16 7.65 5.63 -21.12
N LYS A 17 6.51 6.26 -21.38
CA LYS A 17 6.42 7.69 -21.70
C LYS A 17 5.62 8.35 -20.59
N MET A 18 6.18 9.42 -20.03
CA MET A 18 5.48 10.24 -19.04
C MET A 18 4.14 10.70 -19.64
N PRO A 19 3.01 10.49 -18.94
CA PRO A 19 1.71 10.96 -19.42
C PRO A 19 1.73 12.47 -19.63
N ARG A 20 1.07 12.95 -20.69
CA ARG A 20 0.90 14.40 -20.88
C ARG A 20 -0.14 14.91 -19.89
N LYS A 21 -0.13 16.22 -19.63
CA LYS A 21 -1.12 16.88 -18.77
C LYS A 21 -2.57 16.50 -19.12
N LEU A 22 -2.89 16.48 -20.43
CA LEU A 22 -4.20 16.09 -20.92
C LEU A 22 -4.55 14.62 -20.61
N ASP A 23 -3.57 13.71 -20.70
CA ASP A 23 -3.79 12.30 -20.39
C ASP A 23 -4.09 12.11 -18.89
N ILE A 24 -3.45 12.92 -18.03
CA ILE A 24 -3.72 12.96 -16.58
C ILE A 24 -5.11 13.53 -16.30
N GLU A 25 -5.47 14.66 -16.91
CA GLU A 25 -6.78 15.31 -16.74
C GLU A 25 -7.93 14.38 -17.17
N ASN A 26 -7.77 13.67 -18.29
CA ASN A 26 -8.77 12.71 -18.75
C ASN A 26 -8.89 11.48 -17.82
N ALA A 27 -7.78 10.99 -17.27
CA ALA A 27 -7.78 9.84 -16.37
C ALA A 27 -8.40 10.17 -15.00
N LEU A 28 -8.19 11.39 -14.50
CA LEU A 28 -8.83 11.88 -13.27
C LEU A 28 -10.34 12.09 -13.45
N GLY A 29 -10.77 12.39 -14.68
CA GLY A 29 -12.15 12.72 -15.00
C GLY A 29 -12.56 14.10 -14.49
N LYS A 30 -13.82 14.48 -14.71
CA LYS A 30 -14.38 15.71 -14.15
C LYS A 30 -14.74 15.46 -12.69
N PHE A 31 -14.00 16.08 -11.77
CA PHE A 31 -14.45 16.21 -10.38
C PHE A 31 -15.64 17.17 -10.37
N ASP A 32 -16.85 16.61 -10.27
CA ASP A 32 -18.06 17.39 -10.02
C ASP A 32 -18.22 17.52 -8.51
N ASP A 33 -18.06 18.73 -7.98
CA ASP A 33 -18.18 19.04 -6.55
C ASP A 33 -19.57 18.70 -5.98
N ASN A 34 -20.56 18.44 -6.86
CA ASN A 34 -21.92 18.06 -6.49
C ASN A 34 -22.23 16.56 -6.59
N CYS A 35 -21.26 15.69 -6.91
CA CYS A 35 -21.50 14.25 -7.05
C CYS A 35 -21.65 13.55 -5.68
N THR A 36 -22.73 13.85 -4.99
CA THR A 36 -23.21 13.07 -3.86
C THR A 36 -23.90 11.81 -4.41
N ASN A 37 -23.19 10.69 -4.35
CA ASN A 37 -23.74 9.33 -4.46
C ASN A 37 -24.36 8.91 -5.82
N SER A 38 -23.57 8.62 -6.87
CA SER A 38 -23.85 7.46 -7.77
C SER A 38 -22.83 7.26 -8.91
N VAL A 39 -21.54 7.05 -8.65
CA VAL A 39 -20.63 6.59 -9.74
C VAL A 39 -20.80 5.07 -10.00
N PHE A 40 -21.28 4.32 -9.02
CA PHE A 40 -21.51 2.88 -9.14
C PHE A 40 -23.00 2.55 -9.05
N THR A 41 -23.73 2.77 -10.14
CA THR A 41 -25.06 2.16 -10.29
C THR A 41 -24.89 0.65 -10.50
N LYS A 42 -25.78 -0.14 -9.89
CA LYS A 42 -25.70 -1.61 -9.83
C LYS A 42 -25.72 -2.31 -11.21
N ASP A 43 -26.07 -1.58 -12.26
CA ASP A 43 -26.14 -2.04 -13.65
C ASP A 43 -24.84 -1.83 -14.45
N SER A 44 -23.77 -1.36 -13.81
CA SER A 44 -22.44 -1.11 -14.41
C SER A 44 -21.60 -2.37 -14.68
N CYS A 45 -22.22 -3.53 -14.88
CA CYS A 45 -21.51 -4.76 -15.24
C CYS A 45 -20.99 -4.75 -16.70
N GLN A 46 -21.30 -3.72 -17.49
CA GLN A 46 -20.86 -3.56 -18.88
C GLN A 46 -19.73 -2.52 -19.07
N THR A 47 -19.23 -1.90 -18.00
CA THR A 47 -18.43 -0.67 -18.15
C THR A 47 -16.93 -0.89 -18.39
N PHE A 48 -16.44 -2.12 -18.29
CA PHE A 48 -15.00 -2.40 -18.42
C PHE A 48 -14.74 -3.46 -19.47
N ASP A 49 -13.88 -3.12 -20.42
CA ASP A 49 -13.27 -4.10 -21.30
C ASP A 49 -12.49 -5.13 -20.48
N SER A 50 -12.42 -6.37 -20.99
CA SER A 50 -11.55 -7.38 -20.41
C SER A 50 -10.11 -6.88 -20.40
N LEU A 51 -9.43 -7.01 -19.26
CA LEU A 51 -8.02 -6.65 -19.18
C LEU A 51 -7.21 -7.44 -20.22
N PRO A 52 -6.34 -6.79 -21.01
CA PRO A 52 -5.54 -7.49 -21.99
C PRO A 52 -4.61 -8.48 -21.29
N LEU A 53 -4.35 -9.61 -21.93
CA LEU A 53 -3.31 -10.52 -21.48
C LEU A 53 -1.96 -9.79 -21.44
N PRO A 54 -1.11 -10.09 -20.45
CA PRO A 54 0.20 -9.48 -20.34
C PRO A 54 1.02 -9.78 -21.59
N LYS A 55 1.61 -8.73 -22.17
CA LYS A 55 2.29 -8.77 -23.47
C LYS A 55 3.78 -8.99 -23.33
N LYS A 56 4.37 -8.61 -22.19
CA LYS A 56 5.81 -8.65 -21.96
C LYS A 56 6.15 -9.55 -20.77
N PRO A 57 7.32 -10.24 -20.80
CA PRO A 57 7.88 -10.90 -19.62
C PRO A 57 8.15 -9.95 -18.46
N SER A 58 8.25 -8.64 -18.74
CA SER A 58 8.40 -7.58 -17.74
C SER A 58 7.08 -7.13 -17.08
N ASP A 59 5.93 -7.58 -17.58
CA ASP A 59 4.66 -7.21 -16.99
C ASP A 59 4.53 -7.88 -15.61
N TRP A 60 3.82 -7.25 -14.67
CA TRP A 60 3.67 -7.78 -13.32
C TRP A 60 2.99 -9.16 -13.34
N LEU A 61 1.81 -9.26 -13.96
CA LEU A 61 0.96 -10.45 -13.93
C LEU A 61 1.66 -11.78 -14.34
N PRO A 62 2.55 -11.83 -15.37
CA PRO A 62 3.27 -13.05 -15.72
C PRO A 62 4.45 -13.36 -14.79
N GLN A 63 5.02 -12.36 -14.10
CA GLN A 63 6.11 -12.55 -13.14
C GLN A 63 5.62 -13.06 -11.79
N TYR A 64 4.52 -12.48 -11.29
CA TYR A 64 3.98 -12.83 -9.98
C TYR A 64 2.74 -13.70 -10.15
N LYS A 65 2.96 -15.01 -10.06
CA LYS A 65 1.87 -15.98 -9.98
C LYS A 65 1.32 -16.02 -8.55
N GLU A 66 0.50 -15.04 -8.23
CA GLU A 66 -0.25 -15.08 -6.98
C GLU A 66 -1.22 -16.27 -6.98
N LYS A 67 -1.30 -16.96 -5.84
CA LYS A 67 -2.32 -18.00 -5.68
C LYS A 67 -3.68 -17.29 -5.66
N GLY A 68 -4.50 -17.53 -6.68
CA GLY A 68 -5.86 -17.02 -6.71
C GLY A 68 -6.66 -17.50 -5.49
N GLN A 69 -7.62 -16.69 -5.08
CA GLN A 69 -8.60 -17.04 -4.04
C GLN A 69 -9.95 -17.31 -4.71
N THR A 70 -10.55 -18.46 -4.42
CA THR A 70 -11.92 -18.78 -4.84
C THR A 70 -12.94 -17.95 -4.05
N TYR A 71 -14.13 -17.75 -4.61
CA TYR A 71 -15.22 -17.09 -3.91
C TYR A 71 -15.55 -17.73 -2.54
N MET A 72 -15.46 -19.06 -2.45
CA MET A 72 -15.70 -19.77 -1.19
C MET A 72 -14.58 -19.55 -0.17
N GLU A 73 -13.32 -19.53 -0.60
CA GLU A 73 -12.19 -19.16 0.27
C GLU A 73 -12.32 -17.70 0.74
N PHE A 74 -12.75 -16.78 -0.13
CA PHE A 74 -13.05 -15.40 0.25
C PHE A 74 -14.16 -15.32 1.30
N LEU A 75 -15.27 -16.04 1.11
CA LEU A 75 -16.36 -16.08 2.09
C LEU A 75 -15.92 -16.67 3.43
N GLN A 76 -15.09 -17.71 3.41
CA GLN A 76 -14.58 -18.32 4.62
C GLN A 76 -13.63 -17.37 5.37
N LEU A 77 -12.77 -16.65 4.65
CA LEU A 77 -11.89 -15.64 5.23
C LEU A 77 -12.68 -14.45 5.77
N SER A 78 -13.62 -13.92 4.99
CA SER A 78 -14.44 -12.75 5.37
C SER A 78 -15.34 -13.03 6.56
N ARG A 79 -15.83 -14.27 6.72
CA ARG A 79 -16.55 -14.69 7.94
C ARG A 79 -15.70 -14.57 9.20
N THR A 80 -14.38 -14.77 9.13
CA THR A 80 -13.49 -14.57 10.30
C THR A 80 -13.21 -13.09 10.58
N LEU A 81 -13.24 -12.24 9.54
CA LEU A 81 -13.06 -10.79 9.64
C LEU A 81 -14.34 -10.06 10.12
N HIS A 82 -15.51 -10.56 9.73
CA HIS A 82 -16.85 -10.00 10.00
C HIS A 82 -17.71 -10.91 10.88
N THR A 83 -17.16 -11.43 11.97
CA THR A 83 -17.94 -12.19 12.96
C THR A 83 -18.88 -11.25 13.74
N LYS A 84 -19.98 -11.75 14.33
CA LYS A 84 -20.77 -10.98 15.33
C LYS A 84 -19.91 -10.47 16.50
N SER A 85 -18.78 -11.14 16.78
CA SER A 85 -17.76 -10.68 17.72
C SER A 85 -17.09 -9.37 17.27
N SER A 86 -17.07 -8.99 15.99
CA SER A 86 -16.51 -7.71 15.53
C SER A 86 -17.35 -6.47 15.85
N SER A 87 -18.53 -6.61 16.47
CA SER A 87 -19.40 -5.47 16.81
C SER A 87 -18.78 -4.51 17.83
N HIS A 88 -17.92 -5.01 18.72
CA HIS A 88 -17.13 -4.19 19.66
C HIS A 88 -15.93 -3.48 18.98
N ARG A 89 -15.51 -3.90 17.78
CA ARG A 89 -14.37 -3.33 17.05
C ARG A 89 -14.82 -2.15 16.20
N LYS A 90 -14.78 -0.96 16.79
CA LYS A 90 -15.31 0.26 16.17
C LYS A 90 -14.23 1.26 15.76
N SER A 91 -13.00 1.07 16.23
CA SER A 91 -11.93 2.05 16.07
C SER A 91 -10.88 1.59 15.07
N ILE A 92 -10.47 2.47 14.16
CA ILE A 92 -9.21 2.30 13.43
C ILE A 92 -8.17 3.19 14.09
N TYR A 93 -7.08 2.58 14.51
CA TYR A 93 -5.96 3.27 15.13
C TYR A 93 -4.93 3.60 14.07
N LEU A 94 -4.65 4.89 13.87
CA LEU A 94 -3.50 5.35 13.12
C LEU A 94 -2.36 5.62 14.09
N THR A 95 -1.22 4.99 13.85
CA THR A 95 -0.01 5.18 14.65
C THR A 95 1.14 5.57 13.74
N VAL A 96 2.03 6.41 14.23
CA VAL A 96 3.22 6.84 13.50
C VAL A 96 4.42 6.09 14.06
N PHE A 97 5.32 5.65 13.18
CA PHE A 97 6.61 5.11 13.60
C PHE A 97 7.77 5.79 12.86
N GLY A 98 8.79 6.13 13.63
CA GLY A 98 9.81 7.09 13.21
C GLY A 98 9.32 8.53 13.33
N GLN A 99 10.06 9.44 12.71
CA GLN A 99 9.69 10.85 12.63
C GLN A 99 8.94 11.09 11.32
N ILE A 100 7.76 11.71 11.42
CA ILE A 100 7.08 12.29 10.27
C ILE A 100 7.37 13.78 10.27
N ASP A 101 7.79 14.28 9.12
CA ASP A 101 7.90 15.71 8.92
C ASP A 101 6.50 16.28 8.67
N ASN A 102 5.93 16.90 9.71
CA ASN A 102 4.60 17.51 9.63
C ASN A 102 4.57 18.75 8.71
N THR A 103 5.74 19.25 8.26
CA THR A 103 5.78 20.30 7.22
C THR A 103 5.53 19.73 5.82
N ILE A 104 5.78 18.43 5.64
CA ILE A 104 5.58 17.71 4.38
C ILE A 104 4.22 16.99 4.39
N PHE A 105 3.88 16.35 5.50
CA PHE A 105 2.64 15.58 5.65
C PHE A 105 1.83 16.05 6.84
N ASP A 106 0.67 16.63 6.57
CA ASP A 106 -0.31 16.97 7.61
C ASP A 106 -1.07 15.70 8.06
N ILE A 107 -0.61 15.11 9.16
CA ILE A 107 -1.22 13.92 9.77
C ILE A 107 -2.61 14.21 10.33
N ASP A 108 -2.89 15.44 10.77
CA ASP A 108 -4.20 15.81 11.29
C ASP A 108 -5.24 15.85 10.16
N SER A 109 -4.86 16.40 9.00
CA SER A 109 -5.69 16.33 7.79
C SER A 109 -5.96 14.89 7.34
N LEU A 110 -4.96 14.00 7.42
CA LEU A 110 -5.15 12.58 7.12
C LEU A 110 -6.12 11.91 8.11
N ILE A 111 -5.99 12.22 9.40
CA ILE A 111 -6.92 11.72 10.43
C ILE A 111 -8.34 12.20 10.15
N ASP A 112 -8.54 13.50 9.87
CA ASP A 112 -9.86 14.09 9.55
C ASP A 112 -10.46 13.43 8.30
N TYR A 113 -9.69 13.33 7.22
CA TYR A 113 -10.14 12.67 5.99
C TYR A 113 -10.56 11.22 6.25
N THR A 114 -9.75 10.47 7.00
CA THR A 114 -10.06 9.06 7.30
C THR A 114 -11.27 8.95 8.22
N GLN A 115 -11.45 9.87 9.17
CA GLN A 115 -12.65 9.93 10.02
C GLN A 115 -13.92 10.15 9.20
N ARG A 116 -13.90 11.11 8.27
CA ARG A 116 -15.06 11.44 7.41
C ARG A 116 -15.40 10.32 6.44
N THR A 117 -14.39 9.67 5.86
CA THR A 117 -14.60 8.63 4.84
C THR A 117 -14.88 7.24 5.43
N MET A 118 -14.31 6.93 6.60
CA MET A 118 -14.39 5.59 7.19
C MET A 118 -15.18 5.51 8.50
N ASN A 119 -15.84 6.61 8.93
CA ASN A 119 -16.60 6.71 10.19
C ASN A 119 -15.75 6.28 11.40
N LEU A 120 -14.55 6.83 11.54
CA LEU A 120 -13.61 6.44 12.61
C LEU A 120 -13.90 7.12 13.94
N ILE A 121 -13.90 6.32 15.00
CA ILE A 121 -13.97 6.80 16.38
C ILE A 121 -12.60 6.49 17.02
N ASN A 122 -11.83 7.55 17.31
CA ASN A 122 -10.57 7.59 18.07
C ASN A 122 -9.27 7.21 17.31
N GLY A 123 -8.54 8.23 16.83
CA GLY A 123 -7.10 8.11 16.52
C GLY A 123 -6.25 8.22 17.80
N LYS A 124 -5.24 7.37 17.96
CA LYS A 124 -4.24 7.47 19.05
C LYS A 124 -2.85 7.14 18.47
N SER A 125 -1.89 8.04 18.62
CA SER A 125 -0.51 7.85 18.18
C SER A 125 0.35 7.13 19.25
N ARG A 126 1.21 6.18 18.83
CA ARG A 126 2.21 5.50 19.66
C ARG A 126 3.53 5.31 18.88
N ILE A 127 4.67 5.54 19.54
CA ILE A 127 6.01 5.45 18.93
C ILE A 127 6.64 4.07 19.23
N PHE A 128 7.32 3.46 18.26
CA PHE A 128 8.01 2.17 18.38
C PHE A 128 9.46 2.23 17.85
N ASN A 129 10.38 1.46 18.45
CA ASN A 129 11.74 1.26 17.96
C ASN A 129 11.82 0.02 17.05
N LEU A 130 12.53 0.10 15.92
CA LEU A 130 12.49 -0.92 14.86
C LEU A 130 13.87 -1.32 14.34
N ARG A 131 13.90 -2.51 13.73
CA ARG A 131 15.07 -3.07 13.03
C ARG A 131 15.17 -2.46 11.64
N THR A 132 16.32 -1.86 11.34
CA THR A 132 16.63 -1.21 10.06
C THR A 132 17.70 -2.02 9.31
N ARG A 133 17.71 -1.95 7.97
CA ARG A 133 18.86 -2.36 7.14
C ARG A 133 19.35 -1.16 6.33
N TYR A 134 20.65 -1.11 6.04
CA TYR A 134 21.16 -0.18 5.03
C TYR A 134 21.16 -0.88 3.67
N SER A 135 20.63 -0.23 2.64
CA SER A 135 20.62 -0.73 1.27
C SER A 135 21.68 0.00 0.47
N GLU A 136 22.73 -0.71 0.06
CA GLU A 136 23.89 -0.12 -0.64
C GLU A 136 23.54 0.43 -2.02
N LYS A 137 22.65 -0.23 -2.77
CA LYS A 137 22.23 0.19 -4.12
C LYS A 137 21.62 1.60 -4.13
N PRO A 138 20.56 1.89 -3.35
CA PRO A 138 20.01 3.23 -3.24
C PRO A 138 20.70 4.11 -2.18
N LYS A 139 21.79 3.63 -1.54
CA LYS A 139 22.50 4.30 -0.43
C LYS A 139 21.57 4.82 0.68
N ARG A 140 20.52 4.08 1.03
CA ARG A 140 19.52 4.51 2.04
C ARG A 140 19.12 3.37 2.98
N SER A 141 18.67 3.75 4.17
CA SER A 141 18.11 2.81 5.14
C SER A 141 16.69 2.40 4.73
N GLN A 142 16.45 1.09 4.67
CA GLN A 142 15.15 0.49 4.41
C GLN A 142 14.68 -0.32 5.63
N ILE A 143 13.38 -0.49 5.76
CA ILE A 143 12.75 -1.21 6.87
C ILE A 143 12.01 -2.46 6.39
N CYS A 144 12.14 -3.54 7.15
CA CYS A 144 11.41 -4.77 6.87
C CYS A 144 9.96 -4.62 7.35
N VAL A 145 9.01 -4.51 6.43
CA VAL A 145 7.60 -4.27 6.78
C VAL A 145 7.01 -5.44 7.56
N THR A 146 7.42 -6.68 7.25
CA THR A 146 6.88 -7.88 7.88
C THR A 146 7.26 -7.97 9.36
N ALA A 147 8.46 -7.49 9.71
CA ALA A 147 8.89 -7.37 11.11
C ALA A 147 7.98 -6.39 11.90
N ILE A 148 7.59 -5.27 11.28
CA ILE A 148 6.68 -4.28 11.87
C ILE A 148 5.29 -4.88 12.07
N LEU A 149 4.74 -5.54 11.05
CA LEU A 149 3.41 -6.15 11.14
C LEU A 149 3.36 -7.26 12.21
N ASN A 150 4.43 -8.05 12.35
CA ASN A 150 4.55 -9.07 13.39
C ASN A 150 4.61 -8.47 14.81
N LEU A 151 5.23 -7.31 14.99
CA LEU A 151 5.16 -6.56 16.25
C LEU A 151 3.75 -6.06 16.49
N PHE A 152 3.13 -5.46 15.48
CA PHE A 152 1.82 -4.81 15.59
C PHE A 152 0.71 -5.82 15.90
N LYS A 153 0.82 -7.01 15.33
CA LYS A 153 -0.07 -8.15 15.63
C LYS A 153 -0.13 -8.48 17.13
N LYS A 154 0.95 -8.23 17.88
CA LYS A 154 1.02 -8.51 19.33
C LYS A 154 0.45 -7.41 20.20
N ILE A 155 0.30 -6.19 19.67
CA ILE A 155 -0.07 -4.99 20.43
C ILE A 155 -1.40 -4.37 19.98
N VAL A 156 -1.96 -4.83 18.85
CA VAL A 156 -3.25 -4.36 18.35
C VAL A 156 -4.32 -4.62 19.42
N SER A 157 -5.02 -3.55 19.78
CA SER A 157 -6.03 -3.61 20.84
C SER A 157 -7.25 -4.45 20.45
N ASP A 158 -7.97 -4.98 21.42
CA ASP A 158 -9.15 -5.81 21.16
C ASP A 158 -10.31 -5.02 20.55
N ASP A 159 -10.47 -3.76 20.95
CA ASP A 159 -11.44 -2.80 20.40
C ASP A 159 -11.04 -2.24 19.02
N ALA A 160 -9.80 -2.49 18.58
CA ALA A 160 -9.33 -2.07 17.27
C ALA A 160 -9.97 -2.92 16.17
N ARG A 161 -10.61 -2.25 15.21
CA ARG A 161 -10.92 -2.83 13.90
C ARG A 161 -9.64 -3.03 13.11
N TYR A 162 -8.79 -2.01 13.06
CA TYR A 162 -7.46 -2.06 12.44
C TYR A 162 -6.48 -1.17 13.21
N LEU A 163 -5.20 -1.54 13.19
CA LEU A 163 -4.06 -0.70 13.57
C LEU A 163 -3.19 -0.49 12.32
N ILE A 164 -3.05 0.76 11.89
CA ILE A 164 -2.29 1.14 10.70
C ILE A 164 -1.09 1.98 11.13
N ALA A 165 0.09 1.54 10.73
CA ALA A 165 1.37 2.21 10.92
C ALA A 165 1.64 3.18 9.76
N LEU A 166 2.05 4.41 10.05
CA LEU A 166 2.53 5.38 9.07
C LEU A 166 4.02 5.67 9.30
N THR A 167 4.79 5.84 8.23
CA THR A 167 6.22 6.15 8.34
C THR A 167 6.80 6.92 7.15
N MET A 168 7.96 7.52 7.38
CA MET A 168 8.83 8.12 6.37
C MET A 168 10.01 7.22 5.96
N TYR A 169 10.06 5.96 6.42
CA TYR A 169 11.07 5.00 5.95
C TYR A 169 10.62 4.24 4.71
N ASP A 170 11.55 3.92 3.81
CA ASP A 170 11.31 3.13 2.60
C ASP A 170 11.18 1.62 2.96
N PRO A 171 10.01 0.98 2.82
CA PRO A 171 9.83 -0.41 3.22
C PRO A 171 10.12 -1.41 2.10
N TYR A 172 10.48 -2.63 2.52
CA TYR A 172 10.54 -3.83 1.68
C TYR A 172 9.83 -4.99 2.38
N SER A 173 9.35 -5.98 1.62
CA SER A 173 8.73 -7.19 2.19
C SER A 173 9.66 -8.40 2.17
N ASP A 174 10.40 -8.56 1.08
CA ASP A 174 11.42 -9.60 0.88
C ASP A 174 12.73 -8.98 0.35
N ASP A 175 13.83 -9.72 0.43
CA ASP A 175 15.16 -9.26 -0.01
C ASP A 175 15.23 -8.98 -1.51
N GLU A 176 14.35 -9.60 -2.30
CA GLU A 176 14.21 -9.38 -3.74
C GLU A 176 13.39 -8.12 -4.09
N ASP A 177 12.65 -7.54 -3.14
CA ASP A 177 11.86 -6.34 -3.39
C ASP A 177 12.74 -5.10 -3.48
N LEU A 178 12.52 -4.28 -4.51
CA LEU A 178 13.13 -2.94 -4.60
C LEU A 178 12.58 -2.01 -3.50
N PHE A 179 11.25 -1.98 -3.37
CA PHE A 179 10.49 -1.33 -2.31
C PHE A 179 9.01 -1.72 -2.42
N ILE A 180 8.23 -1.40 -1.39
CA ILE A 180 6.76 -1.43 -1.43
C ILE A 180 6.21 -0.10 -0.88
N ALA A 181 4.99 0.28 -1.25
CA ALA A 181 4.33 1.44 -0.62
C ALA A 181 3.83 1.12 0.80
N GLY A 182 3.46 -0.15 1.03
CA GLY A 182 2.93 -0.62 2.30
C GLY A 182 2.55 -2.10 2.21
N LEU A 183 2.24 -2.69 3.36
CA LEU A 183 1.75 -4.06 3.45
C LEU A 183 0.72 -4.18 4.57
N SER A 184 -0.23 -5.10 4.42
CA SER A 184 -1.20 -5.40 5.47
C SER A 184 -1.29 -6.90 5.76
N MET A 185 -1.59 -7.23 7.01
CA MET A 185 -2.03 -8.55 7.43
C MET A 185 -3.49 -8.43 7.87
N GLY A 186 -4.41 -8.44 6.89
CA GLY A 186 -5.84 -8.20 7.13
C GLY A 186 -6.45 -9.05 8.24
N ASN A 187 -6.16 -10.37 8.24
CA ASN A 187 -6.61 -11.31 9.27
C ASN A 187 -6.02 -11.04 10.66
N CYS A 188 -4.94 -10.28 10.74
CA CYS A 188 -4.31 -9.86 11.99
C CYS A 188 -4.67 -8.43 12.39
N ARG A 189 -5.55 -7.74 11.63
CA ARG A 189 -6.01 -6.37 11.86
C ARG A 189 -4.89 -5.31 11.87
N VAL A 190 -3.81 -5.56 11.14
CA VAL A 190 -2.65 -4.65 11.13
C VAL A 190 -2.21 -4.31 9.71
N GLY A 191 -1.78 -3.07 9.52
CA GLY A 191 -1.20 -2.59 8.27
C GLY A 191 -0.08 -1.60 8.53
N ALA A 192 0.76 -1.39 7.53
CA ALA A 192 1.81 -0.39 7.54
C ALA A 192 1.89 0.25 6.16
N PHE A 193 2.04 1.57 6.13
CA PHE A 193 2.13 2.37 4.91
C PHE A 193 3.26 3.39 5.06
N SER A 194 3.99 3.61 3.97
CA SER A 194 5.08 4.58 3.91
C SER A 194 4.72 5.76 3.03
N LEU A 195 4.91 6.94 3.60
CA LEU A 195 4.80 8.23 2.95
C LEU A 195 6.11 8.63 2.25
N TYR A 196 7.21 7.89 2.46
CA TYR A 196 8.55 8.24 1.96
C TYR A 196 8.58 8.56 0.45
N ARG A 197 7.89 7.76 -0.36
CA ARG A 197 7.87 7.90 -1.82
C ARG A 197 6.95 9.02 -2.32
N TYR A 198 6.19 9.62 -1.42
CA TYR A 198 5.31 10.74 -1.70
C TYR A 198 5.93 12.06 -1.24
N ASP A 199 7.12 12.04 -0.65
CA ASP A 199 7.87 13.23 -0.31
C ASP A 199 8.23 13.99 -1.60
N PRO A 200 7.74 15.23 -1.80
CA PRO A 200 8.00 16.00 -3.02
C PRO A 200 9.48 16.38 -3.18
N TYR A 201 10.27 16.33 -2.10
CA TYR A 201 11.70 16.60 -2.12
C TYR A 201 12.54 15.34 -2.35
N LEU A 202 11.91 14.17 -2.48
CA LEU A 202 12.61 12.93 -2.75
C LEU A 202 13.29 12.99 -4.13
N THR A 203 14.62 13.09 -4.13
CA THR A 203 15.41 12.98 -5.34
C THR A 203 15.80 11.52 -5.58
N PHE A 204 15.52 11.05 -6.79
CA PHE A 204 16.10 9.82 -7.28
C PHE A 204 17.40 10.22 -7.97
N ASN A 205 18.54 9.77 -7.47
CA ASN A 205 19.78 9.86 -8.23
C ASN A 205 19.52 9.16 -9.57
N GLN A 206 19.45 9.94 -10.64
CA GLN A 206 19.53 9.40 -12.00
C GLN A 206 20.83 8.60 -12.02
N SER A 207 20.71 7.29 -12.06
CA SER A 207 21.87 6.41 -12.07
C SER A 207 22.48 6.47 -13.47
N ASP A 208 23.82 6.56 -13.50
CA ASP A 208 24.69 6.38 -14.67
C ASP A 208 24.33 5.16 -15.53
#